data_AF-A0A6I7QT16-F1
#
_entry.id   AF-A0A6I7QT16-F1
#
_cell.length_a   1.000
_cell.length_b   1.000
_cell.length_c   1.000
_cell.angle_alpha   90.00
_cell.angle_beta   90.00
_cell.angle_gamma   90.00
#
_symmetry.space_group_name_H-M   'P 1'
#
loop_
_entity.id
_entity.type
_entity.pdbx_description
1 polymer ?
#
loop_
_entity_poly.entity_id
_entity_poly.type
_entity_poly.pdbx_seq_one_letter_code
_entity_poly.pdbx_strand_id
1 'polypeptide(L)' 'MRNSNQQHRISERKVELKVGGSPVELNGFVQDLFQEVLVGLVRSLGTEDPSKRIEVLIDAEPRDVR' A
#
# COMPACT_ATOMS: atom_id res chain seq x y z
N MET A 1 35.92 13.22 4.39
CA MET A 1 35.13 11.99 4.60
C MET A 1 33.87 12.37 5.36
N ARG A 2 32.71 12.44 4.71
CA ARG A 2 31.41 12.70 5.37
C ARG A 2 30.68 11.36 5.48
N ASN A 3 30.61 10.79 6.68
CA ASN A 3 29.80 9.62 6.97
C ASN A 3 28.33 10.02 6.96
N SER A 4 27.68 9.90 5.81
CA SER A 4 26.23 9.91 5.71
C SER A 4 25.71 8.49 5.91
N ASN A 5 25.61 8.07 7.17
CA ASN A 5 24.70 6.99 7.56
C ASN A 5 23.27 7.50 7.35
N GLN A 6 22.81 7.47 6.09
CA GLN A 6 21.38 7.50 5.81
C GLN A 6 20.85 6.14 6.26
N GLN A 7 20.54 6.04 7.55
CA GLN A 7 19.59 5.05 8.03
C GLN A 7 18.36 5.19 7.14
N HIS A 8 18.13 4.19 6.29
CA HIS A 8 16.83 3.96 5.69
C HIS A 8 15.84 3.90 6.85
N ARG A 9 15.21 5.02 7.18
CA ARG A 9 13.99 5.00 7.97
C ARG A 9 13.04 4.15 7.16
N ILE A 10 12.88 2.90 7.55
CA ILE A 10 11.73 2.11 7.16
C ILE A 10 10.56 2.94 7.67
N SER A 11 9.92 3.66 6.77
CA SER A 11 8.71 4.38 7.09
C SER A 11 7.67 3.32 7.39
N GLU A 12 7.43 3.04 8.67
CA GLU A 12 6.36 2.16 9.12
C GLU A 12 5.05 2.72 8.55
N ARG A 13 4.49 2.09 7.52
CA ARG A 13 3.18 2.46 6.99
C ARG A 13 2.13 1.58 7.66
N LYS A 14 1.08 2.19 8.16
CA LYS A 14 -0.11 1.47 8.60
C LYS A 14 -0.96 1.10 7.38
N VAL A 15 -1.28 -0.18 7.23
CA VAL A 15 -2.20 -0.68 6.20
C VAL A 15 -3.58 -0.87 6.83
N GLU A 16 -4.61 -0.28 6.21
CA GLU A 16 -6.01 -0.47 6.61
C GLU A 16 -6.79 -1.08 5.44
N LEU A 17 -7.44 -2.22 5.66
CA LEU A 17 -8.34 -2.85 4.71
C LEU A 17 -9.78 -2.75 5.21
N LYS A 18 -10.70 -2.37 4.32
CA LYS A 18 -12.15 -2.37 4.59
C LYS A 18 -12.87 -3.11 3.48
N VAL A 19 -13.83 -3.96 3.85
CA VAL A 19 -14.70 -4.68 2.91
C VAL A 19 -16.14 -4.32 3.26
N GLY A 20 -16.86 -3.69 2.32
CA GLY A 20 -18.20 -3.16 2.58
C GLY A 20 -18.24 -2.14 3.73
N GLY A 21 -17.15 -1.38 3.92
CA GLY A 21 -16.98 -0.44 5.04
C GLY A 21 -16.51 -1.06 6.36
N SER A 22 -16.57 -2.38 6.50
CA SER A 22 -16.14 -3.10 7.71
C SER A 22 -14.61 -3.30 7.72
N PRO A 23 -13.89 -2.89 8.77
CA PRO A 23 -12.46 -3.14 8.91
C PRO A 23 -12.14 -4.65 8.91
N VAL A 24 -11.06 -5.03 8.23
CA VAL A 24 -10.52 -6.39 8.24
C VAL A 24 -9.17 -6.38 8.97
N GLU A 25 -9.03 -7.23 9.97
CA GLU A 25 -7.75 -7.39 10.67
C GLU A 25 -6.70 -8.05 9.78
N LEU A 26 -5.53 -7.42 9.69
CA LEU A 26 -4.40 -7.92 8.91
C LEU A 26 -3.32 -8.39 9.88
N ASN A 27 -2.82 -9.61 9.70
CA ASN A 27 -1.62 -10.05 10.40
C ASN A 27 -0.36 -9.38 9.82
N GLY A 28 0.78 -9.49 10.51
CA GLY A 28 2.03 -8.83 10.12
C GLY A 28 2.48 -9.15 8.69
N PHE A 29 2.47 -10.43 8.32
CA PHE A 29 2.83 -10.85 6.96
C PHE A 29 1.95 -10.19 5.89
N VAL A 30 0.63 -10.14 6.11
CA VAL A 30 -0.30 -9.54 5.15
C VAL A 30 -0.11 -8.03 5.07
N GLN A 31 0.14 -7.35 6.19
CA GLN A 31 0.47 -5.91 6.18
C GLN A 31 1.72 -5.62 5.35
N ASP A 32 2.80 -6.39 5.54
CA ASP A 32 4.06 -6.24 4.79
C ASP A 32 3.84 -6.49 3.30
N LEU A 33 3.11 -7.56 2.96
CA LEU A 33 2.81 -7.90 1.57
C LEU A 33 2.03 -6.78 0.86
N PHE A 34 0.97 -6.27 1.47
CA PHE A 34 0.19 -5.17 0.90
C PHE A 34 1.04 -3.91 0.73
N GLN A 35 1.88 -3.57 1.71
CA GLN A 35 2.76 -2.41 1.62
C GLN A 35 3.69 -2.52 0.41
N GLU A 36 4.42 -3.62 0.26
CA GLU A 36 5.41 -3.77 -0.81
C GLU A 36 4.75 -3.81 -2.20
N VAL A 37 3.62 -4.51 -2.34
CA VAL A 37 2.87 -4.57 -3.60
C VAL A 37 2.36 -3.19 -4.00
N LEU A 38 1.67 -2.47 -3.10
CA LEU A 38 1.10 -1.16 -3.42
C LEU A 38 2.18 -0.12 -3.72
N VAL A 39 3.29 -0.12 -2.98
CA VAL A 39 4.44 0.75 -3.27
C VAL A 39 5.05 0.42 -4.63
N GLY A 40 5.21 -0.87 -4.95
CA GLY A 40 5.71 -1.33 -6.24
C GLY A 40 4.81 -0.87 -7.41
N LEU A 41 3.49 -0.97 -7.26
CA LEU A 41 2.52 -0.48 -8.23
C LEU A 41 2.63 1.04 -8.44
N VAL A 42 2.62 1.83 -7.36
CA VAL A 42 2.70 3.30 -7.44
C VAL A 42 4.02 3.76 -8.08
N ARG A 43 5.14 3.11 -7.75
CA ARG A 43 6.44 3.37 -8.38
C ARG A 43 6.42 3.06 -9.88
N SER A 44 5.81 1.95 -10.27
CA SER A 44 5.73 1.52 -11.67
C SER A 44 4.87 2.46 -12.53
N LEU A 45 3.89 3.13 -11.92
CA LEU A 45 3.06 4.15 -12.59
C LEU A 45 3.77 5.50 -12.78
N GLY A 46 5.02 5.63 -12.31
CA GLY A 46 5.80 6.87 -12.45
C GLY A 46 5.39 7.99 -11.49
N THR A 47 4.61 7.67 -10.45
CA THR A 47 4.11 8.65 -9.48
C THR A 47 5.21 9.10 -8.51
N GLU A 48 5.33 10.41 -8.30
CA GLU A 48 6.55 11.05 -7.80
C GLU A 48 6.89 10.83 -6.32
N ASP A 49 5.98 10.31 -5.49
CA ASP A 49 6.27 10.18 -4.06
C ASP A 49 5.48 9.07 -3.35
N PRO A 50 6.05 7.86 -3.20
CA PRO A 50 5.39 6.79 -2.46
C PRO A 50 5.31 7.09 -0.95
N SER A 51 5.98 8.12 -0.42
CA SER A 51 5.89 8.47 1.01
C SER A 51 4.52 9.06 1.41
N LYS A 52 3.72 9.47 0.43
CA LYS A 52 2.35 9.96 0.64
C LYS A 52 1.38 8.82 0.92
N ARG A 53 0.18 9.18 1.37
CA ARG A 53 -0.94 8.23 1.53
C ARG A 53 -1.31 7.64 0.16
N ILE A 54 -1.42 6.32 0.10
CA ILE A 54 -1.89 5.57 -1.06
C ILE A 54 -3.30 5.08 -0.73
N GLU A 55 -4.26 5.36 -1.60
CA GLU A 55 -5.64 4.87 -1.50
C GLU A 55 -5.98 4.07 -2.76
N VAL A 56 -6.50 2.86 -2.57
CA VAL A 56 -6.98 1.99 -3.65
C VAL A 56 -8.44 1.70 -3.40
N LEU A 57 -9.28 1.98 -4.40
CA LEU A 57 -10.72 1.76 -4.39
C LEU A 57 -11.02 0.65 -5.40
N ILE A 58 -11.76 -0.37 -4.96
CA ILE A 58 -12.19 -1.48 -5.82
C ILE A 58 -13.70 -1.62 -5.64
N ASP A 59 -14.43 -1.30 -6.70
CA ASP A 59 -15.88 -1.45 -6.75
C ASP A 59 -16.23 -2.74 -7.50
N ALA A 60 -17.21 -3.49 -6.98
CA ALA A 60 -17.76 -4.63 -7.70
C ALA A 60 -18.77 -4.12 -8.73
N GLU A 61 -18.41 -4.18 -10.02
CA GLU A 61 -19.40 -3.99 -11.07
C GLU A 61 -20.23 -5.28 -11.25
N PRO A 62 -21.57 -5.20 -11.33
CA PRO A 62 -22.38 -6.34 -11.71
C PRO A 62 -21.92 -6.84 -13.08
N ARG A 63 -21.42 -8.07 -13.16
CA ARG A 63 -21.21 -8.71 -14.45
C ARG A 63 -22.57 -9.22 -14.93
N ASP A 64 -23.09 -8.62 -15.99
CA ASP A 64 -24.19 -9.21 -16.76
C ASP A 64 -23.70 -10.56 -17.31
N VAL A 65 -24.10 -11.64 -16.65
CA VAL A 65 -23.93 -13.00 -17.19
C VAL A 65 -25.02 -13.17 -18.25
N ARG A 66 -24.68 -12.86 -19.50
CA ARG A 66 -25.52 -13.16 -20.68
C ARG A 66 -25.38 -14.61 -21.09
#